data_AF-A0A9Q4BMX0-F1
#
_entry.id   AF-A0A9Q4BMX0-F1
#
_cell.length_a   1.000
_cell.length_b   1.000
_cell.length_c   1.000
_cell.angle_alpha   90.00
_cell.angle_beta   90.00
_cell.angle_gamma   90.00
#
_symmetry.space_group_name_H-M   'P 1'
#
loop_
_entity.id
_entity.type
_entity.pdbx_description
1 polymer ?
#
loop_
_entity_poly.entity_id
_entity_poly.type
_entity_poly.pdbx_seq_one_letter_code
_entity_poly.pdbx_strand_id
1 'polypeptide(L)'
;MDLKDELKLYMKEHEELSQSEIARSIGVSSTTISQWINNIYAGNVAKIDDKVKTFLELQKERLSSPKGEVQFINTSNVKKGFETAKICHLDGEIGVLYGEAGCGKTTLLKEYARHYNNVILIEADLGFTTKILFRKLHRELGMDGLGCIHDMFEDVTARLKNSGRLIIIDEAEHLPYRALELLRRVYDKAHVGVLLAGMPRLISNLRGKKGEYAQLYSRVGIATRLDSLKHQDTEAIVKSVLPSSNGIWKEFHEYSGGNTRILCKMLLRSRRLAQINECDVTKEIVKKTAEMLII
;
A
#
# COMPACT_ATOMS: atom_id res chain seq x y z
N MET A 1 -22.45 18.77 27.97
CA MET A 1 -21.64 19.53 27.00
C MET A 1 -22.45 19.59 25.71
N ASP A 2 -22.59 20.76 25.08
CA ASP A 2 -23.31 20.86 23.80
C ASP A 2 -22.54 20.08 22.72
N LEU A 3 -23.24 19.44 21.78
CA LEU A 3 -22.64 18.61 20.74
C LEU A 3 -21.69 19.43 19.84
N LYS A 4 -22.00 20.72 19.68
CA LYS A 4 -21.14 21.68 18.96
C LYS A 4 -19.85 21.95 19.71
N ASP A 5 -19.91 22.09 21.03
CA ASP A 5 -18.72 22.31 21.86
C ASP A 5 -17.83 21.08 21.86
N GLU A 6 -18.44 19.88 21.89
CA GLU A 6 -17.72 18.61 21.78
C GLU A 6 -17.02 18.47 20.42
N LEU A 7 -17.70 18.83 19.32
CA LEU A 7 -17.09 18.84 17.99
C LEU A 7 -15.96 19.87 17.89
N LYS A 8 -16.14 21.08 18.43
CA LYS A 8 -15.10 22.12 18.46
C LYS A 8 -13.89 21.68 19.27
N LEU A 9 -14.10 21.02 20.41
CA LEU A 9 -13.01 20.48 21.22
C LEU A 9 -12.25 19.40 20.44
N TYR A 10 -12.98 18.44 19.84
CA TYR A 10 -12.38 17.40 19.00
C TYR A 10 -11.54 17.99 17.85
N MET A 11 -12.04 19.02 17.16
CA MET A 11 -11.31 19.72 16.10
C MET A 11 -10.04 20.41 16.59
N LYS A 12 -10.04 20.89 17.83
CA LYS A 12 -8.87 21.53 18.46
C LYS A 12 -7.82 20.51 18.88
N GLU A 13 -8.25 19.33 19.33
CA GLU A 13 -7.36 18.23 19.71
C GLU A 13 -6.77 17.50 18.50
N HIS A 14 -7.38 17.64 17.32
CA HIS A 14 -6.98 17.01 16.06
C HIS A 14 -6.76 18.04 14.95
N GLU A 15 -5.72 18.86 15.07
CA GLU A 15 -5.40 19.94 14.11
C GLU A 15 -5.16 19.42 12.67
N GLU A 16 -4.84 18.14 12.51
CA GLU A 16 -4.70 17.46 11.22
C GLU A 16 -6.03 17.25 10.47
N LEU A 17 -7.18 17.35 11.15
CA LEU A 17 -8.51 17.15 10.57
C LEU A 17 -9.22 18.48 10.32
N SER A 18 -9.25 18.89 9.06
CA SER A 18 -9.97 20.10 8.68
C SER A 18 -11.50 19.92 8.79
N GLN A 19 -12.21 21.02 9.05
CA GLN A 19 -13.67 21.05 9.05
C GLN A 19 -14.29 20.50 7.76
N SER A 20 -13.60 20.70 6.62
CA SER A 20 -13.99 20.19 5.31
C SER A 20 -13.90 18.66 5.22
N GLU A 21 -12.89 18.05 5.86
CA GLU A 21 -12.74 16.60 5.94
C GLU A 21 -13.79 15.98 6.86
N ILE A 22 -14.07 16.63 7.99
CA ILE A 22 -15.14 16.20 8.90
C ILE A 22 -16.49 16.25 8.18
N ALA A 23 -16.81 17.35 7.50
CA ALA A 23 -18.05 17.48 6.72
C ALA A 23 -18.18 16.38 5.66
N ARG A 24 -17.09 16.09 4.94
CA ARG A 24 -17.05 14.98 3.97
C ARG A 24 -17.29 13.63 4.62
N SER A 25 -16.68 13.38 5.79
CA SER A 25 -16.77 12.10 6.50
C SER A 25 -18.20 11.77 6.97
N ILE A 26 -19.00 12.80 7.29
CA ILE A 26 -20.40 12.64 7.68
C ILE A 26 -21.38 12.90 6.51
N GLY A 27 -20.86 13.08 5.29
CA GLY A 27 -21.63 13.25 4.07
C GLY A 27 -22.47 14.53 4.05
N VAL A 28 -21.87 15.68 4.38
CA VAL A 28 -22.47 17.02 4.27
C VAL A 28 -21.48 18.02 3.66
N SER A 29 -21.97 19.18 3.24
CA SER A 29 -21.09 20.25 2.73
C SER A 29 -20.33 20.94 3.87
N SER A 30 -19.14 21.46 3.58
CA SER A 30 -18.36 22.27 4.53
C SER A 30 -19.17 23.47 5.05
N THR A 31 -19.93 24.11 4.16
CA THR A 31 -20.84 25.21 4.49
C THR A 31 -21.93 24.80 5.47
N THR A 32 -22.54 23.62 5.28
CA THR A 32 -23.58 23.09 6.18
C THR A 32 -23.05 22.90 7.60
N ILE A 33 -21.86 22.29 7.74
CA ILE A 33 -21.22 22.10 9.05
C ILE A 33 -20.85 23.46 9.68
N SER A 34 -20.33 24.40 8.89
CA SER A 34 -20.01 25.75 9.38
C SER A 34 -21.23 26.50 9.89
N GLN A 35 -22.34 26.46 9.14
CA GLN A 35 -23.58 27.10 9.55
C GLN A 35 -24.17 26.45 10.80
N TRP A 36 -24.05 25.12 10.92
CA TRP A 36 -24.54 24.39 12.09
C TRP A 36 -23.72 24.72 13.35
N ILE A 37 -22.39 24.76 13.25
CA ILE A 37 -21.47 25.15 14.34
C ILE A 37 -21.78 26.58 14.84
N ASN A 38 -22.18 27.47 13.93
CA ASN A 38 -22.46 28.88 14.21
C ASN A 38 -23.94 29.19 14.52
N ASN A 39 -24.80 28.17 14.66
CA ASN A 39 -26.25 28.32 14.93
C ASN A 39 -27.05 29.11 13.86
N ILE A 40 -26.56 29.16 12.62
CA ILE A 40 -27.22 29.85 11.49
C ILE A 40 -27.81 28.89 10.46
N TYR A 41 -27.73 27.57 10.70
CA TYR A 41 -28.26 26.57 9.78
C TYR A 41 -29.79 26.47 9.92
N ALA A 42 -30.51 26.89 8.87
CA ALA A 42 -31.98 26.88 8.83
C ALA A 42 -32.60 25.54 8.37
N GLY A 43 -31.78 24.53 8.11
CA GLY A 43 -32.24 23.21 7.67
C GLY A 43 -32.60 22.26 8.82
N ASN A 44 -32.54 20.96 8.55
CA ASN A 44 -32.83 19.94 9.56
C ASN A 44 -31.63 19.77 10.51
N VAL A 45 -31.64 20.51 11.61
CA VAL A 45 -30.60 20.48 12.66
C VAL A 45 -30.48 19.08 13.27
N ALA A 46 -31.59 18.42 13.60
CA ALA A 46 -31.59 17.09 14.22
C ALA A 46 -30.83 16.04 13.38
N LYS A 47 -30.96 16.11 12.04
CA LYS A 47 -30.23 15.21 11.12
C LYS A 47 -28.72 15.46 11.14
N ILE A 48 -28.28 16.70 11.38
CA ILE A 48 -26.87 17.03 11.53
C ILE A 48 -26.37 16.59 12.90
N ASP A 49 -27.17 16.79 13.94
CA ASP A 49 -26.87 16.33 15.30
C ASP A 49 -26.62 14.82 15.34
N ASP A 50 -27.51 14.01 14.75
CA ASP A 50 -27.33 12.55 14.69
C ASP A 50 -26.04 12.14 13.97
N LYS A 51 -25.71 12.82 12.87
CA LYS A 51 -24.49 12.56 12.10
C LYS A 51 -23.22 12.92 12.88
N VAL A 52 -23.23 14.07 13.55
CA VAL A 52 -22.09 14.55 14.36
C VAL A 52 -21.93 13.66 15.60
N LYS A 53 -23.03 13.29 16.26
CA LYS A 53 -23.01 12.36 17.40
C LYS A 53 -22.44 11.00 17.03
N THR A 54 -22.95 10.38 15.95
CA THR A 54 -22.42 9.11 15.44
C THR A 54 -20.94 9.22 15.10
N PHE A 55 -20.51 10.34 14.49
CA PHE A 55 -19.10 10.60 14.20
C PHE A 55 -18.27 10.64 15.49
N LEU A 56 -18.66 11.46 16.47
CA LEU A 56 -17.91 11.62 17.72
C LEU A 56 -17.84 10.32 18.52
N GLU A 57 -18.94 9.56 18.60
CA GLU A 57 -18.97 8.23 19.23
C GLU A 57 -17.98 7.27 18.54
N LEU A 58 -18.00 7.20 17.22
CA LEU A 58 -17.05 6.38 16.46
C LEU A 58 -15.59 6.84 16.63
N GLN A 59 -15.33 8.14 16.75
CA GLN A 59 -13.96 8.63 16.99
C GLN A 59 -13.49 8.32 18.41
N LYS A 60 -14.36 8.47 19.42
CA LYS A 60 -14.06 8.04 20.79
C LYS A 60 -13.75 6.56 20.85
N GLU A 61 -14.54 5.72 20.18
CA GLU A 61 -14.26 4.28 20.06
C GLU A 61 -12.94 3.98 19.34
N ARG A 62 -12.57 4.79 18.33
CA ARG A 62 -11.28 4.65 17.65
C ARG A 62 -10.10 5.11 18.50
N LEU A 63 -10.27 6.14 19.32
CA LEU A 63 -9.24 6.64 20.24
C LEU A 63 -9.04 5.69 21.41
N SER A 64 -10.12 5.12 21.97
CA SER A 64 -10.04 4.09 23.01
C SER A 64 -9.49 2.76 22.49
N SER A 65 -9.61 2.50 21.18
CA SER A 65 -9.06 1.32 20.50
C SER A 65 -8.33 1.68 19.20
N PRO A 66 -7.13 2.32 19.27
CA PRO A 66 -6.40 2.76 18.08
C PRO A 66 -6.23 1.62 17.09
N LYS A 67 -6.44 1.91 15.79
CA LYS A 67 -5.96 1.01 14.75
C LYS A 67 -4.45 0.92 14.94
N GLY A 68 -3.97 -0.17 15.52
CA GLY A 68 -2.54 -0.40 15.60
C GLY A 68 -1.97 -0.45 14.20
N GLU A 69 -0.84 0.18 14.01
CA GLU A 69 0.01 -0.12 12.88
C GLU A 69 1.08 -1.10 13.34
N VAL A 70 1.30 -2.12 12.52
CA VAL A 70 2.46 -2.99 12.69
C VAL A 70 3.65 -2.23 12.11
N GLN A 71 4.69 -2.02 12.92
CA GLN A 71 5.90 -1.34 12.46
C GLN A 71 6.52 -2.08 11.28
N PHE A 72 7.22 -1.35 10.40
CA PHE A 72 7.96 -1.99 9.31
C PHE A 72 9.10 -2.82 9.88
N ILE A 73 9.09 -4.13 9.63
CA ILE A 73 10.11 -5.06 10.08
C ILE A 73 10.93 -5.54 8.88
N ASN A 74 12.26 -5.49 9.02
CA ASN A 74 13.20 -5.97 8.00
C ASN A 74 13.25 -7.51 7.96
N THR A 75 12.25 -8.11 7.32
CA THR A 75 12.12 -9.56 7.13
C THR A 75 13.07 -10.10 6.05
N SER A 76 13.18 -11.43 5.95
CA SER A 76 13.95 -12.07 4.87
C SER A 76 13.43 -11.70 3.47
N ASN A 77 12.11 -11.57 3.28
CA ASN A 77 11.52 -11.08 2.04
C ASN A 77 11.88 -9.61 1.77
N VAL A 78 11.94 -8.78 2.82
CA VAL A 78 12.37 -7.39 2.68
C VAL A 78 13.80 -7.30 2.15
N LYS A 79 14.72 -8.08 2.75
CA LYS A 79 16.12 -8.13 2.32
C LYS A 79 16.25 -8.55 0.85
N LYS A 80 15.59 -9.65 0.45
CA LYS A 80 15.59 -10.14 -0.95
C LYS A 80 15.03 -9.08 -1.93
N GLY A 81 13.92 -8.45 -1.58
CA GLY A 81 13.28 -7.46 -2.45
C GLY A 81 14.11 -6.17 -2.57
N PHE A 82 14.72 -5.70 -1.47
CA PHE A 82 15.62 -4.54 -1.49
C PHE A 82 16.87 -4.81 -2.31
N GLU A 83 17.45 -6.00 -2.18
CA GLU A 83 18.60 -6.42 -2.99
C GLU A 83 18.24 -6.42 -4.48
N THR A 84 17.09 -6.99 -4.85
CA THR A 84 16.60 -7.00 -6.23
C THR A 84 16.38 -5.59 -6.77
N ALA A 85 15.73 -4.72 -5.98
CA ALA A 85 15.51 -3.33 -6.33
C ALA A 85 16.83 -2.57 -6.48
N LYS A 86 17.81 -2.85 -5.62
CA LYS A 86 19.14 -2.23 -5.65
C LYS A 86 19.93 -2.63 -6.89
N ILE A 87 19.89 -3.91 -7.28
CA ILE A 87 20.49 -4.39 -8.54
C ILE A 87 19.89 -3.64 -9.73
N CYS A 88 18.56 -3.58 -9.83
CA CYS A 88 17.88 -2.84 -10.90
C CYS A 88 18.26 -1.34 -10.89
N HIS A 89 18.39 -0.76 -9.70
CA HIS A 89 18.69 0.66 -9.53
C HIS A 89 20.12 1.02 -9.95
N LEU A 90 21.10 0.20 -9.56
CA LEU A 90 22.52 0.45 -9.78
C LEU A 90 22.96 0.05 -11.18
N ASP A 91 22.53 -1.13 -11.63
CA ASP A 91 23.00 -1.74 -12.88
C ASP A 91 22.10 -1.33 -14.06
N GLY A 92 20.99 -0.65 -13.76
CA GLY A 92 20.05 -0.17 -14.76
C GLY A 92 19.25 -1.28 -15.43
N GLU A 93 19.14 -2.47 -14.84
CA GLU A 93 18.50 -3.65 -15.42
C GLU A 93 16.97 -3.68 -15.30
N ILE A 94 16.33 -4.55 -16.11
CA ILE A 94 14.94 -4.95 -15.87
C ILE A 94 14.92 -6.11 -14.88
N GLY A 95 14.25 -5.93 -13.74
CA GLY A 95 14.01 -6.96 -12.75
C GLY A 95 12.55 -7.31 -12.58
N VAL A 96 12.28 -8.51 -12.08
CA VAL A 96 10.94 -8.96 -11.70
C VAL A 96 10.93 -9.42 -10.25
N LEU A 97 10.01 -8.88 -9.45
CA LEU A 97 9.79 -9.29 -8.07
C LEU A 97 8.38 -9.86 -7.91
N TYR A 98 8.26 -11.18 -7.77
CA TYR A 98 6.94 -11.83 -7.78
C TYR A 98 6.70 -12.68 -6.53
N GLY A 99 5.43 -12.83 -6.17
CA GLY A 99 5.03 -13.66 -5.03
C GLY A 99 3.54 -13.63 -4.82
N GLU A 100 3.02 -14.52 -3.98
CA GLU A 100 1.58 -14.60 -3.71
C GLU A 100 1.02 -13.30 -3.10
N ALA A 101 -0.30 -13.14 -3.15
CA ALA A 101 -0.95 -12.01 -2.52
C ALA A 101 -0.69 -12.00 -1.01
N GLY A 102 -0.25 -10.87 -0.47
CA GLY A 102 -0.02 -10.73 0.98
C GLY A 102 1.36 -11.16 1.49
N CYS A 103 2.36 -11.40 0.62
CA CYS A 103 3.76 -11.62 1.04
C CYS A 103 4.56 -10.35 1.36
N GLY A 104 3.95 -9.16 1.25
CA GLY A 104 4.55 -7.88 1.64
C GLY A 104 5.20 -7.06 0.52
N LYS A 105 5.05 -7.43 -0.77
CA LYS A 105 5.62 -6.71 -1.93
C LYS A 105 5.37 -5.19 -1.87
N THR A 106 4.11 -4.77 -1.86
CA THR A 106 3.72 -3.35 -1.88
C THR A 106 4.34 -2.56 -0.74
N THR A 107 4.34 -3.10 0.48
CA THR A 107 4.92 -2.44 1.66
C THR A 107 6.44 -2.29 1.50
N LEU A 108 7.12 -3.33 1.04
CA LEU A 108 8.55 -3.31 0.71
C LEU A 108 8.86 -2.24 -0.34
N LEU A 109 8.14 -2.20 -1.46
CA LEU A 109 8.43 -1.27 -2.56
C LEU A 109 8.20 0.18 -2.15
N LYS A 110 7.14 0.43 -1.36
CA LYS A 110 6.86 1.74 -0.76
C LYS A 110 7.98 2.17 0.18
N GLU A 111 8.51 1.26 0.99
CA GLU A 111 9.63 1.56 1.88
C GLU A 111 10.92 1.85 1.10
N TYR A 112 11.22 1.06 0.06
CA TYR A 112 12.36 1.33 -0.80
C TYR A 112 12.26 2.72 -1.47
N ALA A 113 11.09 3.07 -2.02
CA ALA A 113 10.86 4.38 -2.65
C ALA A 113 10.97 5.56 -1.65
N ARG A 114 10.69 5.35 -0.36
CA ARG A 114 10.91 6.37 0.68
C ARG A 114 12.38 6.61 0.97
N HIS A 115 13.23 5.60 0.84
CA HIS A 115 14.67 5.72 1.09
C HIS A 115 15.42 6.41 -0.06
N TYR A 116 14.87 6.40 -1.28
CA TYR A 116 15.56 6.88 -2.48
C TYR A 116 14.68 7.84 -3.29
N ASN A 117 15.04 9.12 -3.30
CA ASN A 117 14.28 10.19 -3.98
C ASN A 117 14.25 10.08 -5.52
N ASN A 118 15.10 9.24 -6.11
CA ASN A 118 15.19 8.97 -7.54
C ASN A 118 14.41 7.70 -7.96
N VAL A 119 13.45 7.25 -7.15
CA VAL A 119 12.55 6.13 -7.48
C VAL A 119 11.18 6.66 -7.89
N ILE A 120 10.69 6.17 -9.04
CA ILE A 120 9.31 6.41 -9.48
C ILE A 120 8.51 5.14 -9.21
N LEU A 121 7.62 5.17 -8.22
CA LEU A 121 6.75 4.05 -7.88
C LEU A 121 5.33 4.26 -8.43
N ILE A 122 4.86 3.34 -9.26
CA ILE A 122 3.50 3.35 -9.81
C ILE A 122 2.81 2.03 -9.44
N GLU A 123 1.68 2.11 -8.73
CA GLU A 123 0.80 0.98 -8.46
C GLU A 123 -0.22 0.87 -9.61
N ALA A 124 -0.19 -0.25 -10.35
CA ALA A 124 -1.09 -0.51 -11.46
C ALA A 124 -2.42 -1.12 -11.00
N ASP A 125 -3.49 -0.80 -11.72
CA ASP A 125 -4.82 -1.37 -11.50
C ASP A 125 -5.45 -1.87 -12.81
N LEU A 126 -6.60 -2.54 -12.73
CA LEU A 126 -7.29 -3.11 -13.90
C LEU A 126 -7.71 -2.08 -14.96
N GLY A 127 -7.80 -0.80 -14.60
CA GLY A 127 -8.09 0.30 -15.51
C GLY A 127 -6.86 0.83 -16.25
N PHE A 128 -5.65 0.33 -15.96
CA PHE A 128 -4.44 0.82 -16.59
C PHE A 128 -4.39 0.50 -18.08
N THR A 129 -4.41 1.55 -18.88
CA THR A 129 -4.01 1.51 -20.29
C THR A 129 -2.57 1.97 -20.42
N THR A 130 -1.93 1.66 -21.56
CA THR A 130 -0.61 2.22 -21.90
C THR A 130 -0.58 3.75 -21.79
N LYS A 131 -1.67 4.44 -22.17
CA LYS A 131 -1.75 5.91 -22.08
C LYS A 131 -1.76 6.40 -20.63
N ILE A 132 -2.47 5.70 -19.74
CA ILE A 132 -2.53 6.05 -18.32
C ILE A 132 -1.17 5.87 -17.66
N LEU A 133 -0.47 4.77 -17.96
CA LEU A 133 0.87 4.53 -17.46
C LEU A 133 1.84 5.65 -17.87
N PHE A 134 1.91 5.97 -19.17
CA PHE A 134 2.82 7.02 -19.66
C PHE A 134 2.43 8.39 -19.16
N ARG A 135 1.13 8.69 -19.03
CA ARG A 135 0.67 9.92 -18.38
C ARG A 135 1.14 10.04 -16.93
N LYS A 136 1.08 8.94 -16.16
CA LYS A 136 1.57 8.90 -14.78
C LYS A 136 3.09 9.11 -14.74
N LEU A 137 3.86 8.36 -15.51
CA LEU A 137 5.32 8.54 -15.62
C LEU A 137 5.69 9.98 -16.00
N HIS A 138 4.99 10.55 -16.98
CA HIS A 138 5.22 11.91 -17.45
C HIS A 138 5.02 12.93 -16.32
N ARG A 139 3.98 12.76 -15.49
CA ARG A 139 3.73 13.62 -14.32
C ARG A 139 4.74 13.43 -13.20
N GLU A 140 5.11 12.19 -12.88
CA GLU A 140 6.14 11.89 -11.88
C GLU A 140 7.52 12.48 -12.26
N LEU A 141 7.75 12.70 -13.56
CA LEU A 141 8.94 13.35 -14.09
C LEU A 141 8.85 14.89 -14.15
N GLY A 142 7.74 15.47 -13.65
CA GLY A 142 7.50 16.90 -13.55
C GLY A 142 6.86 17.56 -14.78
N MET A 143 6.22 16.78 -15.65
CA MET A 143 5.55 17.27 -16.87
C MET A 143 4.01 17.20 -16.73
N ASP A 144 3.24 17.75 -17.68
CA ASP A 144 1.78 17.97 -17.54
C ASP A 144 0.90 16.70 -17.66
N GLY A 145 1.40 15.69 -18.37
CA GLY A 145 0.68 14.45 -18.67
C GLY A 145 -0.30 14.57 -19.84
N LEU A 146 -0.08 15.56 -20.70
CA LEU A 146 -0.83 15.80 -21.93
C LEU A 146 -0.06 15.22 -23.13
N GLY A 147 -0.70 15.23 -24.31
CA GLY A 147 -0.11 14.69 -25.54
C GLY A 147 -0.51 13.25 -25.87
N CYS A 148 0.01 12.77 -27.00
CA CYS A 148 -0.20 11.39 -27.43
C CYS A 148 0.81 10.45 -26.75
N ILE A 149 0.61 9.14 -26.89
CA ILE A 149 1.51 8.16 -26.25
C ILE A 149 2.93 8.28 -26.79
N HIS A 150 3.08 8.58 -28.08
CA HIS A 150 4.39 8.70 -28.71
C HIS A 150 5.18 9.88 -28.13
N ASP A 151 4.55 11.05 -28.02
CA ASP A 151 5.19 12.25 -27.46
C ASP A 151 5.61 12.01 -26.01
N MET A 152 4.67 11.55 -25.17
CA MET A 152 4.97 11.21 -23.78
C MET A 152 6.07 10.15 -23.65
N PHE A 153 6.14 9.19 -24.58
CA PHE A 153 7.19 8.16 -24.57
C PHE A 153 8.57 8.76 -24.86
N GLU A 154 8.70 9.62 -25.86
CA GLU A 154 9.97 10.29 -26.17
C GLU A 154 10.38 11.24 -25.03
N ASP A 155 9.45 12.01 -24.47
CA ASP A 155 9.70 12.92 -23.35
C ASP A 155 10.14 12.18 -22.08
N VAL A 156 9.40 11.12 -21.71
CA VAL A 156 9.75 10.23 -20.58
C VAL A 156 11.15 9.64 -20.79
N THR A 157 11.43 9.12 -21.99
CA THR A 157 12.74 8.52 -22.30
C THR A 157 13.87 9.54 -22.20
N ALA A 158 13.70 10.73 -22.78
CA ALA A 158 14.69 11.79 -22.75
C ALA A 158 14.98 12.25 -21.30
N ARG A 159 13.93 12.39 -20.49
CA ARG A 159 14.03 12.82 -19.09
C ARG A 159 14.63 11.77 -18.16
N LEU A 160 14.52 10.50 -18.52
CA LEU A 160 15.09 9.38 -17.76
C LEU A 160 16.56 9.11 -18.11
N LYS A 161 17.00 9.42 -19.34
CA LYS A 161 18.37 9.17 -19.77
C LYS A 161 19.37 9.85 -18.83
N ASN A 162 20.36 9.09 -18.33
CA ASN A 162 21.37 9.54 -17.36
C ASN A 162 20.80 10.12 -16.05
N SER A 163 19.52 9.90 -15.74
CA SER A 163 18.90 10.41 -14.51
C SER A 163 19.23 9.58 -13.27
N GLY A 164 19.77 8.37 -13.46
CA GLY A 164 20.01 7.41 -12.39
C GLY A 164 18.72 6.98 -11.67
N ARG A 165 17.54 7.14 -12.29
CA ARG A 165 16.26 6.78 -11.69
C ARG A 165 15.94 5.30 -11.85
N LEU A 166 15.19 4.77 -10.89
CA LEU A 166 14.54 3.46 -10.98
C LEU A 166 13.03 3.64 -11.17
N ILE A 167 12.45 2.94 -12.15
CA ILE A 167 10.99 2.83 -12.29
C ILE A 167 10.55 1.53 -11.62
N ILE A 168 9.63 1.62 -10.67
CA ILE A 168 8.97 0.47 -10.04
C ILE A 168 7.50 0.46 -10.44
N ILE A 169 7.05 -0.64 -11.01
CA ILE A 169 5.62 -0.90 -11.25
C ILE A 169 5.16 -1.99 -10.29
N ASP A 170 4.32 -1.63 -9.31
CA ASP A 170 3.63 -2.61 -8.45
C ASP A 170 2.33 -3.07 -9.12
N GLU A 171 1.90 -4.30 -8.81
CA GLU A 171 0.75 -4.97 -9.42
C GLU A 171 0.83 -5.02 -10.97
N ALA A 172 2.04 -5.18 -11.51
CA ALA A 172 2.35 -5.12 -12.93
C ALA A 172 1.64 -6.21 -13.77
N GLU A 173 1.09 -7.25 -13.16
CA GLU A 173 0.22 -8.22 -13.85
C GLU A 173 -1.02 -7.61 -14.48
N HIS A 174 -1.43 -6.41 -14.03
CA HIS A 174 -2.56 -5.68 -14.57
C HIS A 174 -2.20 -4.85 -15.79
N LEU A 175 -0.91 -4.67 -16.09
CA LEU A 175 -0.50 -3.94 -17.27
C LEU A 175 -0.78 -4.74 -18.55
N PRO A 176 -1.33 -4.08 -19.60
CA PRO A 176 -1.42 -4.70 -20.90
C PRO A 176 -0.02 -4.90 -21.50
N TYR A 177 0.13 -5.90 -22.36
CA TYR A 177 1.40 -6.20 -23.03
C TYR A 177 2.05 -4.96 -23.67
N ARG A 178 1.27 -4.14 -24.38
CA ARG A 178 1.76 -2.90 -25.01
C ARG A 178 2.42 -1.93 -24.01
N ALA A 179 1.96 -1.88 -22.77
CA ALA A 179 2.58 -1.07 -21.73
C ALA A 179 3.93 -1.65 -21.28
N LEU A 180 3.99 -2.96 -21.05
CA LEU A 180 5.23 -3.66 -20.69
C LEU A 180 6.30 -3.54 -21.79
N GLU A 181 5.90 -3.68 -23.05
CA GLU A 181 6.82 -3.53 -24.18
C GLU A 181 7.35 -2.09 -24.30
N LEU A 182 6.51 -1.06 -24.10
CA LEU A 182 7.00 0.32 -24.08
C LEU A 182 7.93 0.59 -22.91
N LEU A 183 7.69 0.03 -21.71
CA LEU A 183 8.63 0.13 -20.58
C LEU A 183 9.99 -0.49 -20.94
N ARG A 184 10.00 -1.65 -21.60
CA ARG A 184 11.23 -2.27 -22.11
C ARG A 184 11.94 -1.39 -23.15
N ARG A 185 11.19 -0.69 -24.02
CA ARG A 185 11.78 0.29 -24.94
C ARG A 185 12.35 1.53 -24.22
N VAL A 186 11.72 1.98 -23.12
CA VAL A 186 12.29 3.04 -22.27
C VAL A 186 13.61 2.58 -21.67
N TYR A 187 13.66 1.38 -21.09
CA TYR A 187 14.91 0.77 -20.59
C TYR A 187 16.00 0.75 -21.67
N ASP A 188 15.71 0.22 -22.87
CA ASP A 188 16.69 0.12 -23.96
C ASP A 188 17.24 1.49 -24.41
N LYS A 189 16.39 2.53 -24.43
CA LYS A 189 16.77 3.87 -24.91
C LYS A 189 17.40 4.75 -23.83
N ALA A 190 16.94 4.64 -22.59
CA ALA A 190 17.34 5.52 -21.48
C ALA A 190 18.37 4.88 -20.55
N HIS A 191 18.58 3.55 -20.63
CA HIS A 191 19.44 2.77 -19.73
C HIS A 191 19.13 3.00 -18.25
N VAL A 192 17.84 2.93 -17.91
CA VAL A 192 17.33 3.07 -16.54
C VAL A 192 16.75 1.76 -16.03
N GLY A 193 16.88 1.54 -14.72
CA GLY A 193 16.32 0.37 -14.06
C GLY A 193 14.80 0.32 -14.15
N VAL A 194 14.25 -0.87 -14.35
CA VAL A 194 12.81 -1.12 -14.31
C VAL A 194 12.54 -2.35 -13.45
N LEU A 195 11.86 -2.18 -12.32
CA LEU A 195 11.41 -3.28 -11.47
C LEU A 195 9.91 -3.50 -11.65
N LEU A 196 9.54 -4.67 -12.17
CA LEU A 196 8.15 -5.10 -12.28
C LEU A 196 7.81 -6.01 -11.11
N ALA A 197 6.84 -5.62 -10.28
CA ALA A 197 6.40 -6.40 -9.15
C ALA A 197 4.96 -6.88 -9.31
N GLY A 198 4.67 -8.10 -8.88
CA GLY A 198 3.33 -8.67 -9.08
C GLY A 198 3.11 -10.08 -8.56
N MET A 199 1.96 -10.68 -8.89
CA MET A 199 1.69 -12.10 -8.67
C MET A 199 2.47 -13.00 -9.63
N PRO A 200 2.61 -14.31 -9.37
CA PRO A 200 3.36 -15.22 -10.24
C PRO A 200 2.90 -15.24 -11.70
N ARG A 201 1.62 -14.93 -11.97
CA ARG A 201 1.09 -14.77 -13.33
C ARG A 201 1.79 -13.68 -14.15
N LEU A 202 2.44 -12.71 -13.51
CA LEU A 202 3.27 -11.71 -14.19
C LEU A 202 4.38 -12.37 -15.01
N ILE A 203 5.04 -13.41 -14.49
CA ILE A 203 6.08 -14.17 -15.21
C ILE A 203 5.48 -14.82 -16.47
N SER A 204 4.28 -15.40 -16.35
CA SER A 204 3.55 -15.97 -17.48
C SER A 204 3.16 -14.89 -18.50
N ASN A 205 2.75 -13.70 -18.06
CA ASN A 205 2.45 -12.56 -18.92
C ASN A 205 3.69 -12.05 -19.67
N LEU A 206 4.86 -12.08 -19.03
CA LEU A 206 6.13 -11.66 -19.65
C LEU A 206 6.66 -12.67 -20.67
N ARG A 207 6.42 -13.97 -20.47
CA ARG A 207 6.77 -15.01 -21.44
C ARG A 207 5.77 -15.10 -22.59
N GLY A 208 4.51 -14.74 -22.34
CA GLY A 208 3.40 -14.95 -23.27
C GLY A 208 2.94 -16.42 -23.32
N LYS A 209 1.71 -16.66 -23.80
CA LYS A 209 1.09 -18.00 -23.79
C LYS A 209 1.85 -19.05 -24.63
N LYS A 210 2.64 -18.61 -25.62
CA LYS A 210 3.44 -19.45 -26.53
C LYS A 210 4.88 -18.95 -26.72
N GLY A 211 5.43 -18.14 -25.80
CA GLY A 211 6.76 -17.55 -26.00
C GLY A 211 6.79 -16.34 -26.93
N GLU A 212 5.62 -15.83 -27.33
CA GLU A 212 5.47 -14.67 -28.23
C GLU A 212 6.19 -13.40 -27.73
N TYR A 213 6.49 -13.35 -26.44
CA TYR A 213 7.13 -12.21 -25.78
C TYR A 213 8.55 -12.53 -25.29
N ALA A 214 9.21 -13.53 -25.89
CA ALA A 214 10.59 -13.91 -25.56
C ALA A 214 11.56 -12.72 -25.61
N GLN A 215 11.32 -11.74 -26.49
CA GLN A 215 12.12 -10.52 -26.57
C GLN A 215 12.06 -9.68 -25.29
N LEU A 216 10.87 -9.47 -24.72
CA LEU A 216 10.67 -8.79 -23.44
C LEU A 216 11.30 -9.61 -22.30
N TYR A 217 11.00 -10.91 -22.25
CA TYR A 217 11.49 -11.79 -21.19
C TYR A 217 13.02 -11.89 -21.18
N SER A 218 13.66 -11.92 -22.36
CA SER A 218 15.13 -11.96 -22.48
C SER A 218 15.86 -10.72 -21.94
N ARG A 219 15.15 -9.61 -21.70
CA ARG A 219 15.72 -8.39 -21.08
C ARG A 219 15.59 -8.39 -19.56
N VAL A 220 14.87 -9.34 -18.98
CA VAL A 220 14.80 -9.51 -17.53
C VAL A 220 16.14 -10.09 -17.06
N GLY A 221 16.96 -9.26 -16.42
CA GLY A 221 18.26 -9.65 -15.86
C GLY A 221 18.14 -10.42 -14.56
N ILE A 222 17.12 -10.08 -13.75
CA ILE A 222 16.89 -10.71 -12.45
C ILE A 222 15.41 -11.00 -12.20
N ALA A 223 15.11 -12.17 -11.65
CA ALA A 223 13.77 -12.54 -11.23
C ALA A 223 13.81 -13.14 -9.81
N THR A 224 13.16 -12.47 -8.86
CA THR A 224 13.16 -12.85 -7.46
C THR A 224 11.75 -13.24 -7.02
N ARG A 225 11.63 -14.45 -6.48
CA ARG A 225 10.40 -14.92 -5.82
C ARG A 225 10.43 -14.55 -4.34
N LEU A 226 9.36 -13.92 -3.87
CA LEU A 226 9.07 -13.79 -2.45
C LEU A 226 8.22 -14.97 -2.00
N ASP A 227 8.64 -15.58 -0.89
CA ASP A 227 8.02 -16.76 -0.32
C ASP A 227 7.07 -16.39 0.82
N SER A 228 6.40 -17.37 1.43
CA SER A 228 5.73 -17.17 2.70
C SER A 228 6.73 -16.73 3.79
N LEU A 229 6.22 -16.02 4.81
CA LEU A 229 7.05 -15.59 5.93
C LEU A 229 7.74 -16.80 6.57
N LYS A 230 9.00 -16.65 6.94
CA LYS A 230 9.69 -17.63 7.77
C LYS A 230 9.24 -17.51 9.22
N HIS A 231 9.46 -18.56 10.01
CA HIS A 231 9.18 -18.54 11.45
C HIS A 231 9.87 -17.37 12.17
N GLN A 232 11.16 -17.13 11.88
CA GLN A 232 11.93 -16.02 12.47
C GLN A 232 11.34 -14.65 12.12
N ASP A 233 10.87 -14.46 10.88
CA ASP A 233 10.25 -13.21 10.46
C ASP A 233 8.89 -13.01 11.14
N THR A 234 8.12 -14.10 11.30
CA THR A 234 6.83 -14.08 11.99
C THR A 234 7.01 -13.73 13.46
N GLU A 235 7.99 -14.35 14.12
CA GLU A 235 8.35 -14.04 15.50
C GLU A 235 8.74 -12.57 15.67
N ALA A 236 9.58 -12.03 14.78
CA ALA A 236 9.98 -10.62 14.82
C ALA A 236 8.79 -9.67 14.68
N ILE A 237 7.88 -9.95 13.74
CA ILE A 237 6.65 -9.18 13.54
C ILE A 237 5.76 -9.24 14.79
N VAL A 238 5.51 -10.43 15.34
CA VAL A 238 4.64 -10.58 16.52
C VAL A 238 5.25 -9.89 17.74
N LYS A 239 6.55 -10.03 17.98
CA LYS A 239 7.25 -9.35 19.09
C LYS A 239 7.21 -7.82 18.98
N SER A 240 7.17 -7.26 17.77
CA SER A 240 7.06 -5.81 17.59
C SER A 240 5.74 -5.23 18.11
N VAL A 241 4.70 -6.06 18.21
CA VAL A 241 3.37 -5.64 18.70
C VAL A 241 3.07 -6.21 20.09
N LEU A 242 3.57 -7.42 20.38
CA LEU A 242 3.37 -8.16 21.63
C LEU A 242 4.74 -8.59 22.20
N PRO A 243 5.51 -7.68 22.84
CA PRO A 243 6.86 -7.98 23.32
C PRO A 243 6.90 -9.10 24.37
N SER A 244 5.88 -9.16 25.23
CA SER A 244 5.76 -10.15 26.32
C SER A 244 5.20 -11.51 25.85
N SER A 245 5.07 -11.73 24.54
CA SER A 245 4.45 -12.94 24.03
C SER A 245 5.42 -14.13 24.01
N ASN A 246 5.28 -15.01 24.99
CA ASN A 246 6.08 -16.24 25.12
C ASN A 246 5.68 -17.29 24.08
N GLY A 247 6.16 -17.13 22.84
CA GLY A 247 6.03 -18.16 21.79
C GLY A 247 4.69 -18.19 21.05
N ILE A 248 3.75 -17.29 21.39
CA ILE A 248 2.42 -17.21 20.75
C ILE A 248 2.49 -16.95 19.23
N TRP A 249 3.64 -16.50 18.76
CA TRP A 249 3.91 -16.27 17.34
C TRP A 249 3.75 -17.55 16.52
N LYS A 250 3.90 -18.74 17.13
CA LYS A 250 3.71 -20.03 16.45
C LYS A 250 2.26 -20.22 16.02
N GLU A 251 1.31 -19.91 16.89
CA GLU A 251 -0.12 -19.95 16.60
C GLU A 251 -0.47 -18.93 15.51
N PHE A 252 0.06 -17.70 15.60
CA PHE A 252 -0.09 -16.72 14.54
C PHE A 252 0.49 -17.21 13.20
N HIS A 253 1.64 -17.86 13.21
CA HIS A 253 2.27 -18.39 12.01
C HIS A 253 1.44 -19.49 11.37
N GLU A 254 0.98 -20.44 12.18
CA GLU A 254 0.16 -21.57 11.74
C GLU A 254 -1.15 -21.09 11.11
N TYR A 255 -1.92 -20.26 11.82
CA TYR A 255 -3.21 -19.77 11.32
C TYR A 255 -3.09 -18.79 10.15
N SER A 256 -1.98 -18.03 10.06
CA SER A 256 -1.76 -17.13 8.92
C SER A 256 -1.23 -17.85 7.67
N GLY A 257 -0.79 -19.10 7.78
CA GLY A 257 -0.11 -19.82 6.68
C GLY A 257 1.15 -19.10 6.19
N GLY A 258 1.79 -18.29 7.04
CA GLY A 258 2.91 -17.42 6.66
C GLY A 258 2.53 -16.25 5.74
N ASN A 259 1.24 -15.95 5.56
CA ASN A 259 0.78 -14.77 4.81
C ASN A 259 0.88 -13.51 5.68
N THR A 260 1.71 -12.54 5.28
CA THR A 260 1.97 -11.31 6.05
C THR A 260 0.71 -10.46 6.24
N ARG A 261 -0.17 -10.36 5.23
CA ARG A 261 -1.41 -9.61 5.35
C ARG A 261 -2.36 -10.23 6.37
N ILE A 262 -2.48 -11.56 6.35
CA ILE A 262 -3.33 -12.30 7.30
C ILE A 262 -2.73 -12.19 8.70
N LEU A 263 -1.42 -12.40 8.85
CA LEU A 263 -0.69 -12.24 10.10
C LEU A 263 -0.95 -10.86 10.74
N CYS A 264 -0.75 -9.76 10.00
CA CYS A 264 -0.96 -8.42 10.53
C CYS A 264 -2.43 -8.19 10.91
N LYS A 265 -3.38 -8.66 10.09
CA LYS A 265 -4.82 -8.57 10.43
C LYS A 265 -5.15 -9.34 11.71
N MET A 266 -4.63 -10.55 11.86
CA MET A 266 -4.80 -11.35 13.06
C MET A 266 -4.20 -10.64 14.26
N LEU A 267 -2.95 -10.20 14.18
CA LEU A 267 -2.21 -9.57 15.27
C LEU A 267 -2.94 -8.33 15.82
N LEU A 268 -3.40 -7.44 14.92
CA LEU A 268 -4.13 -6.24 15.30
C LEU A 268 -5.52 -6.55 15.89
N ARG A 269 -6.23 -7.53 15.34
CA ARG A 269 -7.55 -7.94 15.85
C ARG A 269 -7.44 -8.66 17.20
N SER A 270 -6.48 -9.56 17.36
CA SER A 270 -6.24 -10.26 18.62
C SER A 270 -5.86 -9.28 19.74
N ARG A 271 -5.00 -8.29 19.44
CA ARG A 271 -4.69 -7.22 20.39
C ARG A 271 -5.92 -6.41 20.80
N ARG A 272 -6.79 -6.09 19.83
CA ARG A 272 -8.05 -5.37 20.13
C ARG A 272 -9.01 -6.21 20.97
N LEU A 273 -9.17 -7.49 20.67
CA LEU A 273 -10.02 -8.38 21.46
C LEU A 273 -9.49 -8.56 22.90
N ALA A 274 -8.18 -8.66 23.06
CA ALA A 274 -7.53 -8.72 24.36
C ALA A 274 -7.76 -7.43 25.18
N GLN A 275 -7.63 -6.26 24.54
CA GLN A 275 -7.95 -4.97 25.17
C GLN A 275 -9.42 -4.86 25.62
N ILE A 276 -10.37 -5.28 24.79
CA ILE A 276 -11.80 -5.26 25.14
C ILE A 276 -12.12 -6.17 26.33
N ASN A 277 -11.43 -7.31 26.41
CA ASN A 277 -11.65 -8.30 27.48
C ASN A 277 -10.73 -8.07 28.70
N GLU A 278 -9.96 -6.98 28.71
CA GLU A 278 -9.00 -6.64 29.78
C GLU A 278 -8.04 -7.79 30.14
N CYS A 279 -7.58 -8.52 29.11
CA CYS A 279 -6.69 -9.67 29.28
C CYS A 279 -5.51 -9.63 28.29
N ASP A 280 -4.54 -10.52 28.50
CA ASP A 280 -3.44 -10.71 27.55
C ASP A 280 -3.91 -11.47 26.30
N VAL A 281 -3.16 -11.33 25.21
CA VAL A 281 -3.41 -12.12 24.00
C VAL A 281 -3.09 -13.58 24.29
N THR A 282 -4.13 -14.43 24.36
CA THR A 282 -4.02 -15.87 24.56
C THR A 282 -4.19 -16.65 23.26
N LYS A 283 -3.81 -17.93 23.26
CA LYS A 283 -3.99 -18.84 22.11
C LYS A 283 -5.46 -18.92 21.66
N GLU A 284 -6.39 -18.89 22.62
CA GLU A 284 -7.83 -18.90 22.34
C GLU A 284 -8.28 -17.65 21.59
N ILE A 285 -7.76 -16.47 21.96
CA ILE A 285 -8.03 -15.21 21.25
C ILE A 285 -7.47 -15.28 19.82
N VAL A 286 -6.26 -15.81 19.65
CA VAL A 286 -5.65 -15.98 18.31
C VAL A 286 -6.50 -16.89 17.44
N LYS A 287 -6.92 -18.05 17.96
CA LYS A 287 -7.80 -19.00 17.25
C LYS A 287 -9.13 -18.37 16.87
N LYS A 288 -9.80 -17.72 17.84
CA LYS A 288 -11.07 -17.00 17.60
C LYS A 288 -10.91 -15.92 16.52
N THR A 289 -9.77 -15.23 16.52
CA THR A 289 -9.46 -14.21 15.50
C THR A 289 -9.28 -14.82 14.11
N ALA A 290 -8.64 -15.99 14.02
CA ALA A 290 -8.47 -16.72 12.77
C ALA A 290 -9.82 -17.14 12.19
N GLU A 291 -10.73 -17.66 13.01
CA GLU A 291 -12.08 -18.07 12.61
C GLU A 291 -12.95 -16.89 12.13
N MET A 292 -12.69 -15.67 12.61
CA MET A 292 -13.34 -14.44 12.17
C MET A 292 -12.78 -13.86 10.86
N LEU A 293 -11.69 -14.43 10.32
CA LEU A 293 -11.09 -13.99 9.08
C LEU A 293 -11.52 -14.92 7.95
N ILE A 294 -11.81 -14.32 6.79
CA ILE A 294 -11.89 -15.07 5.55
C ILE A 294 -10.43 -15.26 5.11
N ILE A 295 -9.90 -16.45 5.36
CA ILE A 295 -8.52 -16.89 5.08
C ILE A 295 -8.54 -17.72 3.80
#